data_AF-A0A9D4WTK0-F1
#
_entry.id   AF-A0A9D4WTK0-F1
#
_cell.length_a   1.000
_cell.length_b   1.000
_cell.length_c   1.000
_cell.angle_alpha   90.00
_cell.angle_beta   90.00
_cell.angle_gamma   90.00
#
_symmetry.space_group_name_H-M   'P 1'
#
loop_
_entity.id
_entity.type
_entity.pdbx_description
1 polymer ?
#
loop_
_entity_poly.entity_id
_entity_poly.type
_entity_poly.pdbx_seq_one_letter_code
_entity_poly.pdbx_strand_id
1 'polypeptide(L)'
;MKAPLSHYFMYTGHNSYLTGNQLTSLSSDVPIIEALKQGVRVIELDLWPSSTKDGGIKVVHGRTLTTPVALTKCLESIKKHAFVKSDFPVILTLEDHLTPKLQAKFAEMAIQIFGEMLYCPETDYLTEFPSPASLKNMVVISTKPPKESPQSEGTRHDVSNGSESSEDESWELQDSMAKVKTIDKVTELYKYIHNFILQEKKSESFFHGMQNVSDEEKLEDINTSDYKVNQQSTRGYKHLITIHGGKSEGTMKDRLKVDGGKVRRLSLSEKKLKTASESHGPDLIRYLSNFLQD
;
A
#
# COMPACT_ATOMS: atom_id res chain seq x y z
N MET A 1 -16.38 3.86 -20.14
CA MET A 1 -15.42 3.63 -19.05
C MET A 1 -13.97 3.97 -19.45
N LYS A 2 -13.75 4.96 -20.32
CA LYS A 2 -12.41 5.37 -20.81
C LYS A 2 -11.87 6.64 -20.15
N ALA A 3 -12.73 7.46 -19.56
CA ALA A 3 -12.29 8.58 -18.74
C ALA A 3 -11.52 8.09 -17.49
N PRO A 4 -10.68 8.93 -16.86
CA PRO A 4 -9.99 8.64 -15.59
C PRO A 4 -10.92 8.17 -14.47
N LEU A 5 -10.43 7.33 -13.56
CA LEU A 5 -11.21 6.83 -12.41
C LEU A 5 -11.90 7.93 -11.58
N SER A 6 -11.28 9.11 -11.46
CA SER A 6 -11.85 10.26 -10.72
C SER A 6 -13.17 10.80 -11.29
N HIS A 7 -13.55 10.42 -12.51
CA HIS A 7 -14.76 10.88 -13.19
C HIS A 7 -16.00 10.03 -12.82
N TYR A 8 -15.84 8.96 -12.05
CA TYR A 8 -16.91 8.01 -11.78
C TYR A 8 -17.29 7.96 -10.31
N PHE A 9 -18.59 7.89 -10.04
CA PHE A 9 -19.07 7.40 -8.76
C PHE A 9 -18.78 5.90 -8.65
N MET A 10 -18.21 5.48 -7.51
CA MET A 10 -17.90 4.10 -7.23
C MET A 10 -18.77 3.58 -6.10
N TYR A 11 -19.29 2.36 -6.24
CA TYR A 11 -19.98 1.69 -5.16
C TYR A 11 -18.95 1.21 -4.12
N THR A 12 -19.01 1.75 -2.90
CA THR A 12 -18.01 1.53 -1.85
C THR A 12 -18.55 0.73 -0.68
N GLY A 13 -17.69 -0.07 -0.06
CA GLY A 13 -17.90 -0.68 1.25
C GLY A 13 -17.02 0.01 2.29
N HIS A 14 -17.57 0.23 3.49
CA HIS A 14 -16.84 0.79 4.64
C HIS A 14 -16.68 -0.29 5.70
N ASN A 15 -15.46 -0.46 6.22
CA ASN A 15 -15.09 -1.56 7.13
C ASN A 15 -15.66 -2.91 6.65
N SER A 16 -15.29 -3.27 5.41
CA SER A 16 -15.92 -4.35 4.63
C SER A 16 -15.76 -5.75 5.25
N TYR A 17 -14.94 -5.87 6.28
CA TYR A 17 -14.67 -7.10 7.02
C TYR A 17 -15.60 -7.29 8.23
N LEU A 18 -16.37 -6.27 8.66
CA LEU A 18 -17.27 -6.38 9.80
C LEU A 18 -18.56 -7.10 9.43
N THR A 19 -18.96 -8.06 10.27
CA THR A 19 -20.22 -8.81 10.11
C THR A 19 -21.44 -8.09 10.70
N GLY A 20 -21.22 -6.98 11.42
CA GLY A 20 -22.27 -6.21 12.06
C GLY A 20 -21.78 -4.84 12.53
N ASN A 21 -22.01 -4.53 13.81
CA ASN A 21 -21.73 -3.22 14.38
C ASN A 21 -20.22 -2.90 14.50
N GLN A 22 -19.90 -1.61 14.61
CA GLN A 22 -18.54 -1.08 14.66
C GLN A 22 -17.78 -1.36 15.98
N LEU A 23 -18.44 -1.81 17.05
CA LEU A 23 -17.82 -1.87 18.39
C LEU A 23 -17.51 -3.29 18.85
N THR A 24 -18.38 -4.25 18.57
CA THR A 24 -18.34 -5.59 19.20
C THR A 24 -18.60 -6.75 18.24
N SER A 25 -18.90 -6.47 16.97
CA SER A 25 -19.21 -7.54 16.02
C SER A 25 -18.00 -8.37 15.64
N LEU A 26 -18.26 -9.53 15.05
CA LEU A 26 -17.20 -10.38 14.51
C LEU A 26 -16.67 -9.80 13.20
N SER A 27 -15.42 -10.10 12.89
CA SER A 27 -14.84 -9.86 11.56
C SER A 27 -14.71 -11.15 10.76
N SER A 28 -15.00 -11.08 9.46
CA SER A 28 -14.78 -12.16 8.51
C SER A 28 -14.58 -11.60 7.10
N ASP A 29 -14.09 -12.45 6.21
CA ASP A 29 -14.11 -12.25 4.77
C ASP A 29 -15.52 -12.39 4.13
N VAL A 30 -16.50 -12.96 4.82
CA VAL A 30 -17.85 -13.20 4.26
C VAL A 30 -18.53 -11.91 3.77
N PRO A 31 -18.56 -10.80 4.53
CA PRO A 31 -19.15 -9.55 4.06
C PRO A 31 -18.39 -8.96 2.86
N ILE A 32 -17.08 -9.20 2.75
CA ILE A 32 -16.28 -8.82 1.56
C ILE A 32 -16.78 -9.58 0.33
N ILE A 33 -16.97 -10.90 0.45
CA ILE A 33 -17.47 -11.75 -0.64
C ILE A 33 -18.86 -11.27 -1.09
N GLU A 34 -19.76 -11.01 -0.14
CA GLU A 34 -21.12 -10.54 -0.41
C GLU A 34 -21.11 -9.17 -1.09
N ALA A 35 -20.32 -8.23 -0.60
CA ALA A 35 -20.14 -6.91 -1.20
C ALA A 35 -19.67 -7.01 -2.67
N LEU A 36 -18.65 -7.83 -2.94
CA LEU A 36 -18.14 -8.03 -4.31
C LEU A 36 -19.18 -8.65 -5.23
N LYS A 37 -19.97 -9.62 -4.74
CA LYS A 37 -21.09 -10.23 -5.50
C LYS A 37 -22.22 -9.23 -5.79
N GLN A 38 -22.42 -8.25 -4.92
CA GLN A 38 -23.37 -7.14 -5.12
C GLN A 38 -22.82 -6.04 -6.04
N GLY A 39 -21.54 -6.08 -6.39
CA GLY A 39 -20.90 -5.13 -7.31
C GLY A 39 -20.17 -3.99 -6.63
N VAL A 40 -19.96 -4.02 -5.32
CA VAL A 40 -19.07 -3.07 -4.61
C VAL A 40 -17.68 -3.14 -5.24
N ARG A 41 -17.10 -1.96 -5.55
CA ARG A 41 -15.81 -1.80 -6.24
C ARG A 41 -14.72 -1.19 -5.36
N VAL A 42 -15.05 -0.78 -4.13
CA VAL A 42 -14.07 -0.32 -3.14
C VAL A 42 -14.26 -1.13 -1.87
N ILE A 43 -13.21 -1.86 -1.47
CA ILE A 43 -13.18 -2.69 -0.27
C ILE A 43 -12.20 -2.08 0.73
N GLU A 44 -12.62 -1.94 1.98
CA GLU A 44 -11.80 -1.38 3.06
C GLU A 44 -11.29 -2.48 4.00
N LEU A 45 -9.98 -2.43 4.31
CA LEU A 45 -9.31 -3.27 5.30
C LEU A 45 -8.49 -2.43 6.28
N ASP A 46 -8.68 -2.65 7.57
CA ASP A 46 -7.92 -1.98 8.63
C ASP A 46 -6.78 -2.88 9.09
N LEU A 47 -5.56 -2.53 8.72
CA LEU A 47 -4.38 -3.37 8.93
C LEU A 47 -3.70 -3.04 10.25
N TRP A 48 -3.58 -4.04 11.12
CA TRP A 48 -2.92 -3.91 12.42
C TRP A 48 -1.84 -4.98 12.62
N PRO A 49 -0.77 -4.68 13.38
CA PRO A 49 0.18 -5.69 13.81
C PRO A 49 -0.50 -6.82 14.60
N SER A 50 -0.02 -8.04 14.39
CA SER A 50 -0.49 -9.25 15.06
C SER A 50 0.71 -10.03 15.60
N SER A 51 0.58 -10.60 16.80
CA SER A 51 1.58 -11.51 17.38
C SER A 51 1.46 -12.94 16.85
N THR A 52 0.47 -13.22 16.00
CA THR A 52 0.22 -14.55 15.43
C THR A 52 1.12 -14.85 14.23
N LYS A 53 1.26 -16.15 13.90
CA LYS A 53 2.14 -16.65 12.82
C LYS A 53 1.68 -16.28 11.39
N ASP A 54 0.52 -15.65 11.21
CA ASP A 54 -0.03 -15.26 9.90
C ASP A 54 0.60 -13.95 9.39
N GLY A 55 1.90 -13.98 9.09
CA GLY A 55 2.64 -12.83 8.55
C GLY A 55 2.75 -11.63 9.49
N GLY A 56 2.26 -11.74 10.73
CA GLY A 56 2.28 -10.66 11.72
C GLY A 56 1.27 -9.54 11.45
N ILE A 57 0.25 -9.77 10.61
CA ILE A 57 -0.75 -8.76 10.25
C ILE A 57 -2.17 -9.33 10.44
N LYS A 58 -3.06 -8.54 11.03
CA LYS A 58 -4.48 -8.85 11.18
C LYS A 58 -5.33 -7.72 10.62
N VAL A 59 -6.55 -8.06 10.22
CA VAL A 59 -7.60 -7.08 9.88
C VAL A 59 -8.54 -6.96 11.07
N VAL A 60 -8.71 -5.75 11.61
CA VAL A 60 -9.57 -5.49 12.77
C VAL A 60 -9.90 -4.00 12.91
N HIS A 61 -11.07 -3.67 13.45
CA HIS A 61 -11.39 -2.29 13.78
C HIS A 61 -10.68 -1.89 15.06
N GLY A 62 -9.67 -1.02 14.92
CA GLY A 62 -8.76 -0.66 16.01
C GLY A 62 -9.47 -0.02 17.20
N ARG A 63 -8.96 -0.27 18.41
CA ARG A 63 -9.50 0.29 19.67
C ARG A 63 -10.97 -0.07 19.94
N THR A 64 -11.43 -1.21 19.42
CA THR A 64 -12.76 -1.77 19.67
C THR A 64 -12.69 -3.20 20.19
N LEU A 65 -13.85 -3.81 20.46
CA LEU A 65 -13.99 -5.21 20.86
C LEU A 65 -14.34 -6.12 19.67
N THR A 66 -14.20 -5.64 18.44
CA THR A 66 -14.40 -6.48 17.26
C THR A 66 -13.33 -7.58 17.19
N THR A 67 -13.70 -8.77 16.72
CA THR A 67 -12.72 -9.85 16.57
C THR A 67 -11.81 -9.59 15.38
N PRO A 68 -10.55 -10.03 15.39
CA PRO A 68 -9.70 -9.94 14.20
C PRO A 68 -10.04 -11.03 13.18
N VAL A 69 -9.68 -10.78 11.91
CA VAL A 69 -9.65 -11.77 10.84
C VAL A 69 -8.27 -11.77 10.16
N ALA A 70 -7.82 -12.95 9.71
CA ALA A 70 -6.57 -13.15 8.99
C ALA A 70 -6.52 -12.32 7.70
N LEU A 71 -5.41 -11.63 7.46
CA LEU A 71 -5.22 -10.83 6.24
C LEU A 71 -5.25 -11.72 5.00
N THR A 72 -4.55 -12.86 5.05
CA THR A 72 -4.50 -13.85 3.96
C THR A 72 -5.90 -14.25 3.51
N LYS A 73 -6.77 -14.58 4.45
CA LYS A 73 -8.16 -14.93 4.20
C LYS A 73 -8.93 -13.83 3.45
N CYS A 74 -8.77 -12.57 3.87
CA CYS A 74 -9.40 -11.44 3.18
C CYS A 74 -8.87 -11.27 1.75
N LEU A 75 -7.56 -11.31 1.54
CA LEU A 75 -6.94 -11.13 0.22
C LEU A 75 -7.31 -12.28 -0.74
N GLU A 76 -7.32 -13.52 -0.27
CA GLU A 76 -7.75 -14.69 -1.06
C GLU A 76 -9.22 -14.60 -1.48
N SER A 77 -10.10 -14.19 -0.56
CA SER A 77 -11.51 -13.97 -0.85
C SER A 77 -11.71 -12.82 -1.87
N ILE A 78 -10.93 -11.74 -1.77
CA ILE A 78 -10.93 -10.69 -2.80
C ILE A 78 -10.47 -11.27 -4.14
N LYS A 79 -9.35 -11.97 -4.21
CA LYS A 79 -8.83 -12.57 -5.45
C LYS A 79 -9.89 -13.43 -6.15
N LYS A 80 -10.57 -14.28 -5.38
CA LYS A 80 -11.58 -15.20 -5.89
C LYS A 80 -12.85 -14.52 -6.38
N HIS A 81 -13.24 -13.41 -5.77
CA HIS A 81 -14.57 -12.81 -5.96
C HIS A 81 -14.56 -11.42 -6.62
N ALA A 82 -13.39 -10.80 -6.79
CA ALA A 82 -13.23 -9.42 -7.26
C ALA A 82 -14.02 -9.15 -8.55
N PHE A 83 -14.01 -10.09 -9.49
CA PHE A 83 -14.54 -9.87 -10.84
C PHE A 83 -15.77 -10.72 -11.20
N VAL A 84 -16.43 -11.32 -10.21
CA VAL A 84 -17.62 -12.18 -10.45
C VAL A 84 -18.81 -11.38 -10.98
N LYS A 85 -19.00 -10.14 -10.50
CA LYS A 85 -20.13 -9.28 -10.89
C LYS A 85 -19.79 -8.30 -12.01
N SER A 86 -18.54 -7.87 -12.09
CA SER A 86 -18.05 -6.82 -12.98
C SER A 86 -16.56 -7.02 -13.24
N ASP A 87 -16.11 -6.81 -14.48
CA ASP A 87 -14.70 -6.88 -14.88
C ASP A 87 -13.91 -5.59 -14.58
N PHE A 88 -14.58 -4.54 -14.13
CA PHE A 88 -13.94 -3.27 -13.74
C PHE A 88 -13.20 -3.37 -12.40
N PRO A 89 -12.17 -2.51 -12.18
CA PRO A 89 -11.22 -2.67 -11.08
C PRO A 89 -11.87 -2.70 -9.69
N VAL A 90 -11.22 -3.42 -8.78
CA VAL A 90 -11.48 -3.33 -7.34
C VAL A 90 -10.40 -2.48 -6.69
N ILE A 91 -10.79 -1.43 -6.00
CA ILE A 91 -9.88 -0.64 -5.17
C ILE A 91 -9.87 -1.22 -3.75
N LEU A 92 -8.68 -1.56 -3.27
CA LEU A 92 -8.45 -1.96 -1.89
C LEU A 92 -7.94 -0.74 -1.10
N THR A 93 -8.79 -0.16 -0.28
CA THR A 93 -8.43 0.95 0.61
C THR A 93 -7.91 0.40 1.93
N LEU A 94 -6.70 0.80 2.34
CA LEU A 94 -6.08 0.32 3.57
C LEU A 94 -6.09 1.41 4.64
N GLU A 95 -6.63 1.10 5.82
CA GLU A 95 -6.31 1.85 7.04
C GLU A 95 -5.03 1.23 7.64
N ASP A 96 -3.89 1.79 7.25
CA ASP A 96 -2.56 1.23 7.54
C ASP A 96 -2.02 1.68 8.91
N HIS A 97 -1.96 0.75 9.87
CA HIS A 97 -1.28 0.91 11.17
C HIS A 97 -0.01 0.05 11.29
N LEU A 98 0.59 -0.32 10.16
CA LEU A 98 1.73 -1.23 10.11
C LEU A 98 3.06 -0.49 10.30
N THR A 99 4.05 -1.20 10.85
CA THR A 99 5.46 -0.77 10.82
C THR A 99 6.03 -0.95 9.41
N PRO A 100 7.14 -0.28 9.03
CA PRO A 100 7.76 -0.47 7.71
C PRO A 100 8.07 -1.93 7.35
N LYS A 101 8.48 -2.74 8.35
CA LYS A 101 8.71 -4.17 8.18
C LYS A 101 7.42 -4.93 7.85
N LEU A 102 6.31 -4.59 8.51
CA LEU A 102 5.00 -5.20 8.23
C LEU A 102 4.39 -4.68 6.94
N GLN A 103 4.65 -3.43 6.54
CA GLN A 103 4.28 -2.90 5.22
C GLN A 103 4.95 -3.69 4.09
N ALA A 104 6.24 -3.98 4.24
CA ALA A 104 6.95 -4.85 3.30
C ALA A 104 6.36 -6.26 3.28
N LYS A 105 5.96 -6.77 4.44
CA LYS A 105 5.31 -8.09 4.52
C LYS A 105 3.95 -8.10 3.84
N PHE A 106 3.14 -7.05 4.01
CA PHE A 106 1.91 -6.86 3.26
C PHE A 106 2.19 -6.86 1.75
N ALA A 107 3.24 -6.14 1.31
CA ALA A 107 3.59 -6.06 -0.10
C ALA A 107 3.91 -7.45 -0.69
N GLU A 108 4.74 -8.25 0.00
CA GLU A 108 5.00 -9.65 -0.39
C GLU A 108 3.70 -10.46 -0.52
N MET A 109 2.83 -10.38 0.49
CA MET A 109 1.57 -11.13 0.51
C MET A 109 0.63 -10.71 -0.62
N ALA A 110 0.50 -9.40 -0.87
CA ALA A 110 -0.34 -8.87 -1.94
C ALA A 110 0.18 -9.31 -3.31
N ILE A 111 1.49 -9.23 -3.57
CA ILE A 111 2.10 -9.68 -4.82
C ILE A 111 1.91 -11.20 -5.00
N GLN A 112 2.16 -11.98 -3.95
CA GLN A 112 2.02 -13.43 -4.00
C GLN A 112 0.57 -13.86 -4.26
N ILE A 113 -0.39 -13.22 -3.58
CA ILE A 113 -1.80 -13.60 -3.69
C ILE A 113 -2.38 -13.09 -5.00
N PHE A 114 -2.28 -11.80 -5.31
CA PHE A 114 -2.93 -11.24 -6.49
C PHE A 114 -2.16 -11.49 -7.79
N GLY A 115 -0.83 -11.63 -7.75
CA GLY A 115 0.00 -11.84 -8.94
C GLY A 115 -0.28 -10.78 -10.00
N GLU A 116 -0.57 -11.22 -11.23
CA GLU A 116 -0.88 -10.36 -12.37
C GLU A 116 -2.15 -9.52 -12.20
N MET A 117 -3.01 -9.86 -11.23
CA MET A 117 -4.20 -9.06 -10.93
C MET A 117 -3.86 -7.80 -10.12
N LEU A 118 -2.65 -7.66 -9.58
CA LEU A 118 -2.25 -6.47 -8.82
C LEU A 118 -1.72 -5.40 -9.78
N TYR A 119 -2.37 -4.24 -9.82
CA TYR A 119 -1.86 -3.11 -10.58
C TYR A 119 -0.79 -2.36 -9.77
N CYS A 120 0.38 -2.19 -10.38
CA CYS A 120 1.46 -1.34 -9.87
C CYS A 120 1.71 -0.21 -10.89
N PRO A 121 1.65 1.08 -10.48
CA PRO A 121 1.92 2.18 -11.39
C PRO A 121 3.39 2.18 -11.82
N GLU A 122 3.65 2.43 -13.10
CA GLU A 122 5.02 2.52 -13.65
C GLU A 122 5.83 3.67 -13.05
N THR A 123 5.15 4.74 -12.62
CA THR A 123 5.75 5.94 -12.04
C THR A 123 5.06 6.37 -10.74
N ASP A 124 5.80 7.04 -9.86
CA ASP A 124 5.28 7.64 -8.64
C ASP A 124 4.44 8.92 -8.91
N TYR A 125 4.37 9.36 -10.17
CA TYR A 125 3.79 10.63 -10.59
C TYR A 125 2.70 10.40 -11.63
N LEU A 126 1.45 10.42 -11.17
CA LEU A 126 0.27 10.38 -12.02
C LEU A 126 -0.26 11.80 -12.24
N THR A 127 -0.36 12.20 -13.51
CA THR A 127 -1.05 13.42 -13.94
C THR A 127 -2.57 13.22 -13.99
N GLU A 128 -3.01 11.98 -14.23
CA GLU A 128 -4.39 11.51 -14.18
C GLU A 128 -4.46 10.06 -13.67
N PHE A 129 -5.62 9.65 -13.14
CA PHE A 129 -5.80 8.23 -12.80
C PHE A 129 -6.07 7.40 -14.06
N PRO A 130 -5.61 6.14 -14.13
CA PRO A 130 -5.97 5.26 -15.23
C PRO A 130 -7.50 5.09 -15.33
N SER A 131 -7.99 4.80 -16.52
CA SER A 131 -9.41 4.57 -16.75
C SER A 131 -9.87 3.21 -16.18
N PRO A 132 -11.16 3.04 -15.85
CA PRO A 132 -11.66 1.71 -15.49
C PRO A 132 -11.44 0.67 -16.60
N ALA A 133 -11.49 1.07 -17.88
CA ALA A 133 -11.26 0.16 -19.01
C ALA A 133 -9.80 -0.35 -19.09
N SER A 134 -8.81 0.48 -18.75
CA SER A 134 -7.40 0.07 -18.72
C SER A 134 -7.04 -0.77 -17.49
N LEU A 135 -7.89 -0.74 -16.46
CA LEU A 135 -7.71 -1.48 -15.21
C LEU A 135 -8.65 -2.68 -15.08
N LYS A 136 -9.15 -3.22 -16.20
CA LYS A 136 -10.00 -4.40 -16.18
C LYS A 136 -9.27 -5.58 -15.52
N ASN A 137 -10.00 -6.28 -14.65
CA ASN A 137 -9.50 -7.41 -13.86
C ASN A 137 -8.31 -7.07 -12.95
N MET A 138 -8.15 -5.79 -12.60
CA MET A 138 -7.08 -5.33 -11.71
C MET A 138 -7.59 -4.96 -10.31
N VAL A 139 -6.77 -5.27 -9.32
CA VAL A 139 -6.86 -4.81 -7.92
C VAL A 139 -5.89 -3.64 -7.76
N VAL A 140 -6.39 -2.52 -7.24
CA VAL A 140 -5.64 -1.27 -7.10
C VAL A 140 -5.53 -0.90 -5.63
N ILE A 141 -4.33 -0.65 -5.12
CA ILE A 141 -4.14 -0.27 -3.71
C ILE A 141 -4.28 1.24 -3.53
N SER A 142 -5.06 1.64 -2.51
CA SER A 142 -5.18 3.01 -2.04
C SER A 142 -4.85 3.11 -0.54
N THR A 143 -3.76 3.80 -0.21
CA THR A 143 -3.36 4.04 1.18
C THR A 143 -2.47 5.27 1.27
N LYS A 144 -2.12 5.69 2.49
CA LYS A 144 -1.12 6.73 2.71
C LYS A 144 0.27 6.18 2.37
N PRO A 145 1.08 6.89 1.57
CA PRO A 145 2.45 6.48 1.34
C PRO A 145 3.25 6.48 2.67
N PRO A 146 4.26 5.61 2.82
CA PRO A 146 5.17 5.65 3.96
C PRO A 146 5.82 7.05 4.09
N LYS A 147 6.10 7.47 5.33
CA LYS A 147 6.88 8.69 5.57
C LYS A 147 8.32 8.44 5.12
N GLU A 148 8.80 9.21 4.15
CA GLU A 148 10.22 9.20 3.78
C GLU A 148 11.02 9.84 4.92
N SER A 149 12.07 9.17 5.40
CA SER A 149 13.06 9.81 6.27
C SER A 149 13.76 10.90 5.46
N PRO A 150 13.86 12.15 5.95
CA PRO A 150 14.52 13.21 5.20
C PRO A 150 15.95 12.76 4.84
N GLN A 151 16.22 12.72 3.54
CA GLN A 151 17.59 12.61 3.05
C GLN A 151 18.33 13.86 3.55
N SER A 152 19.51 13.67 4.14
CA SER A 152 20.41 14.75 4.50
C SER A 152 20.92 15.43 3.24
N GLU A 153 20.12 16.35 2.69
CA GLU A 153 20.61 17.35 1.76
C GLU A 153 21.33 18.46 2.54
N GLY A 154 22.41 18.94 1.94
CA GLY A 154 23.52 19.62 2.58
C GLY A 154 23.15 20.85 3.43
N THR A 155 23.94 20.99 4.49
CA THR A 155 24.22 22.17 5.31
C THR A 155 23.79 23.50 4.68
N ARG A 156 22.75 24.12 5.25
CA ARG A 156 22.68 25.57 5.40
C ARG A 156 22.27 25.89 6.82
N HIS A 157 23.20 26.50 7.54
CA HIS A 157 22.98 27.13 8.84
C HIS A 157 21.84 28.13 8.72
N ASP A 158 20.82 28.00 9.57
CA ASP A 158 20.30 29.16 10.27
C ASP A 158 19.74 28.77 11.64
N VAL A 159 20.03 29.61 12.63
CA VAL A 159 19.80 29.37 14.05
C VAL A 159 18.54 30.12 14.45
N SER A 160 17.53 29.46 15.02
CA SER A 160 16.66 30.08 16.04
C SER A 160 15.84 29.04 16.81
N ASN A 161 15.79 29.28 18.13
CA ASN A 161 15.31 28.44 19.22
C ASN A 161 13.80 28.11 19.23
N GLY A 162 13.48 26.94 19.79
CA GLY A 162 12.60 26.87 20.97
C GLY A 162 11.29 26.09 20.83
N SER A 163 11.30 24.83 21.25
CA SER A 163 10.58 24.31 22.44
C SER A 163 10.30 22.81 22.32
N GLU A 164 10.84 22.06 23.29
CA GLU A 164 10.65 20.63 23.51
C GLU A 164 9.28 20.33 24.12
N SER A 165 8.75 19.14 23.80
CA SER A 165 8.13 18.28 24.80
C SER A 165 8.33 16.81 24.40
N SER A 166 9.15 16.11 25.18
CA SER A 166 9.34 14.67 25.30
C SER A 166 8.02 13.97 25.73
N GLU A 167 7.78 12.66 25.58
CA GLU A 167 8.48 11.52 26.19
C GLU A 167 8.04 10.17 25.58
N ASP A 168 8.93 9.18 25.69
CA ASP A 168 8.71 7.74 25.98
C ASP A 168 9.10 6.60 24.99
N GLU A 169 10.29 6.06 25.30
CA GLU A 169 10.62 4.67 25.71
C GLU A 169 10.91 3.55 24.68
N SER A 170 12.20 3.50 24.35
CA SER A 170 13.12 2.34 24.30
C SER A 170 12.74 1.05 25.04
N TRP A 171 12.72 -0.09 24.33
CA TRP A 171 13.21 -1.41 24.82
C TRP A 171 13.64 -2.32 23.65
N GLU A 172 14.95 -2.55 23.48
CA GLU A 172 15.50 -3.77 22.85
C GLU A 172 16.87 -4.05 23.46
N LEU A 173 17.08 -5.23 24.05
CA LEU A 173 18.38 -5.90 24.17
C LEU A 173 18.18 -7.26 24.86
N GLN A 174 18.15 -8.33 24.06
CA GLN A 174 18.66 -9.69 24.34
C GLN A 174 17.92 -10.73 23.49
N ASP A 175 18.35 -10.91 22.23
CA ASP A 175 18.16 -12.21 21.54
C ASP A 175 19.08 -12.35 20.30
N SER A 176 20.40 -12.16 20.50
CA SER A 176 21.38 -12.05 19.41
C SER A 176 22.10 -13.36 19.05
N MET A 177 21.86 -14.48 19.76
CA MET A 177 22.67 -15.69 19.53
C MET A 177 21.97 -16.82 18.74
N ALA A 178 20.64 -16.79 18.57
CA ALA A 178 19.91 -17.80 17.78
C ALA A 178 19.71 -17.44 16.30
N LYS A 179 19.95 -16.17 15.91
CA LYS A 179 19.73 -15.64 14.55
C LYS A 179 20.72 -16.17 13.50
N VAL A 180 21.96 -16.48 13.90
CA VAL A 180 23.07 -16.80 12.99
C VAL A 180 22.83 -18.07 12.16
N LYS A 181 22.21 -19.13 12.72
CA LYS A 181 22.02 -20.41 12.00
C LYS A 181 20.79 -20.48 11.09
N THR A 182 19.83 -19.58 11.27
CA THR A 182 18.54 -19.60 10.53
C THR A 182 18.61 -18.72 9.27
N ILE A 183 19.43 -17.67 9.30
CA ILE A 183 19.66 -16.73 8.20
C ILE A 183 20.35 -17.40 7.00
N ASP A 184 21.29 -18.33 7.26
CA ASP A 184 21.99 -19.07 6.22
C ASP A 184 21.02 -19.91 5.36
N LYS A 185 20.05 -20.58 5.98
CA LYS A 185 19.08 -21.45 5.28
C LYS A 185 18.06 -20.68 4.45
N VAL A 186 17.60 -19.53 4.92
CA VAL A 186 16.64 -18.68 4.19
C VAL A 186 17.33 -18.04 2.97
N THR A 187 18.58 -17.63 3.12
CA THR A 187 19.39 -17.10 2.01
C THR A 187 19.66 -18.16 0.96
N GLU A 188 19.89 -19.40 1.36
CA GLU A 188 20.04 -20.55 0.46
C GLU A 188 18.75 -20.87 -0.31
N LEU A 189 17.59 -20.79 0.36
CA LEU A 189 16.28 -21.01 -0.27
C LEU A 189 15.91 -19.90 -1.27
N TYR A 190 16.19 -18.64 -0.95
CA TYR A 190 16.02 -17.52 -1.89
C TYR A 190 16.93 -17.66 -3.11
N LYS A 191 18.21 -18.05 -2.92
CA LYS A 191 19.14 -18.32 -4.02
C LYS A 191 18.70 -19.51 -4.86
N TYR A 192 18.16 -20.57 -4.25
CA TYR A 192 17.64 -21.74 -4.95
C TYR A 192 16.41 -21.43 -5.80
N ILE A 193 15.41 -20.75 -5.25
CA ILE A 193 14.18 -20.36 -5.96
C ILE A 193 14.51 -19.38 -7.10
N HIS A 194 15.37 -18.40 -6.84
CA HIS A 194 15.83 -17.48 -7.86
C HIS A 194 16.61 -18.20 -8.97
N ASN A 195 17.49 -19.15 -8.62
CA ASN A 195 18.22 -19.95 -9.61
C ASN A 195 17.33 -20.93 -10.38
N PHE A 196 16.28 -21.51 -9.77
CA PHE A 196 15.32 -22.38 -10.45
C PHE A 196 14.51 -21.61 -11.50
N ILE A 197 14.01 -20.42 -11.12
CA ILE A 197 13.28 -19.51 -12.00
C ILE A 197 14.20 -18.98 -13.12
N LEU A 198 15.48 -18.72 -12.81
CA LEU A 198 16.47 -18.33 -13.81
C LEU A 198 16.91 -19.49 -14.71
N GLN A 199 16.88 -20.75 -14.25
CA GLN A 199 17.19 -21.92 -15.06
C GLN A 199 16.08 -22.21 -16.08
N GLU A 200 14.81 -22.03 -15.72
CA GLU A 200 13.71 -22.08 -16.69
C GLU A 200 13.88 -20.97 -17.75
N LYS A 201 14.23 -19.74 -17.34
CA LYS A 201 14.44 -18.62 -18.28
C LYS A 201 15.76 -18.65 -19.06
N LYS A 202 16.78 -19.37 -18.58
CA LYS A 202 18.05 -19.59 -19.31
C LYS A 202 17.98 -20.77 -20.28
N SER A 203 17.04 -21.71 -20.13
CA SER A 203 16.84 -22.75 -21.14
C SER A 203 16.37 -22.18 -22.50
N GLU A 204 15.68 -21.03 -22.49
CA GLU A 204 15.26 -20.33 -23.71
C GLU A 204 16.27 -19.31 -24.24
N SER A 205 17.23 -18.85 -23.43
CA SER A 205 18.14 -17.75 -23.81
C SER A 205 19.64 -18.08 -23.79
N PHE A 206 20.03 -19.31 -23.40
CA PHE A 206 21.44 -19.63 -23.10
C PHE A 206 21.97 -20.92 -23.77
N PHE A 207 21.49 -21.24 -24.98
CA PHE A 207 22.22 -22.10 -25.93
C PHE A 207 23.25 -21.32 -26.78
N HIS A 208 23.36 -19.99 -26.60
CA HIS A 208 24.10 -19.12 -27.54
C HIS A 208 25.28 -18.33 -26.94
N GLY A 209 25.80 -18.70 -25.77
CA GLY A 209 26.84 -17.86 -25.16
C GLY A 209 27.64 -18.52 -24.05
N MET A 210 28.33 -19.61 -24.37
CA MET A 210 29.67 -19.85 -23.79
C MET A 210 30.44 -18.51 -23.86
N GLN A 211 31.13 -18.01 -22.84
CA GLN A 211 32.34 -18.55 -22.25
C GLN A 211 32.88 -17.49 -21.26
N ASN A 212 33.47 -17.93 -20.14
CA ASN A 212 34.54 -17.25 -19.38
C ASN A 212 34.14 -16.02 -18.52
N VAL A 213 34.65 -15.72 -17.32
CA VAL A 213 35.75 -16.19 -16.42
C VAL A 213 35.52 -15.35 -15.10
N SER A 214 35.46 -15.94 -13.90
CA SER A 214 36.43 -15.84 -12.75
C SER A 214 37.01 -14.42 -12.50
N ASP A 215 37.15 -13.81 -11.31
CA ASP A 215 37.48 -14.23 -9.94
C ASP A 215 37.14 -13.12 -8.89
N GLU A 216 37.32 -13.50 -7.62
CA GLU A 216 37.44 -12.78 -6.32
C GLU A 216 38.24 -11.44 -6.39
N GLU A 217 38.18 -10.44 -5.50
CA GLU A 217 38.14 -10.38 -4.02
C GLU A 217 38.14 -8.88 -3.58
N LYS A 218 37.58 -8.55 -2.40
CA LYS A 218 38.04 -7.54 -1.38
C LYS A 218 36.91 -6.78 -0.65
N LEU A 219 37.01 -6.84 0.68
CA LEU A 219 36.22 -6.14 1.69
C LEU A 219 36.99 -4.91 2.19
N GLU A 220 36.34 -3.75 2.22
CA GLU A 220 36.70 -2.60 3.05
C GLU A 220 35.42 -1.97 3.67
N ASP A 221 35.43 -1.93 5.00
CA ASP A 221 34.87 -0.98 5.97
C ASP A 221 33.41 -0.45 5.89
N ILE A 222 32.60 -1.06 6.77
CA ILE A 222 31.59 -0.56 7.72
C ILE A 222 31.10 0.90 7.57
N ASN A 223 29.82 1.06 7.17
CA ASN A 223 28.72 1.84 7.80
C ASN A 223 27.73 2.42 6.75
N THR A 224 26.72 1.67 6.27
CA THR A 224 25.54 2.27 5.58
C THR A 224 24.31 1.36 5.33
N SER A 225 24.26 0.11 5.78
CA SER A 225 23.30 -0.88 5.20
C SER A 225 21.94 -1.02 5.90
N ASP A 226 21.78 -0.73 7.20
CA ASP A 226 20.47 -0.86 7.87
C ASP A 226 19.44 0.18 7.38
N TYR A 227 19.90 1.37 6.99
CA TYR A 227 19.07 2.37 6.32
C TYR A 227 18.72 1.98 4.88
N LYS A 228 19.62 1.29 4.16
CA LYS A 228 19.40 0.89 2.76
C LYS A 228 18.43 -0.28 2.62
N VAL A 229 18.45 -1.25 3.54
CA VAL A 229 17.47 -2.36 3.54
C VAL A 229 16.06 -1.83 3.85
N ASN A 230 15.94 -0.87 4.77
CA ASN A 230 14.66 -0.20 5.05
C ASN A 230 14.16 0.63 3.84
N GLN A 231 15.05 1.32 3.12
CA GLN A 231 14.71 2.05 1.90
C GLN A 231 14.27 1.13 0.75
N GLN A 232 14.95 0.00 0.55
CA GLN A 232 14.59 -0.96 -0.51
C GLN A 232 13.22 -1.61 -0.24
N SER A 233 12.96 -1.94 1.03
CA SER A 233 11.73 -2.60 1.49
C SER A 233 10.52 -1.66 1.51
N THR A 234 10.71 -0.39 1.89
CA THR A 234 9.68 0.66 1.81
C THR A 234 9.37 1.04 0.36
N ARG A 235 10.36 1.00 -0.54
CA ARG A 235 10.17 1.22 -1.97
C ARG A 235 9.23 0.18 -2.58
N GLY A 236 9.35 -1.08 -2.17
CA GLY A 236 8.46 -2.16 -2.61
C GLY A 236 6.98 -1.93 -2.24
N TYR A 237 6.70 -1.57 -0.99
CA TYR A 237 5.33 -1.27 -0.56
C TYR A 237 4.78 0.02 -1.20
N LYS A 238 5.59 1.09 -1.25
CA LYS A 238 5.22 2.35 -1.88
C LYS A 238 4.84 2.16 -3.36
N HIS A 239 5.57 1.31 -4.08
CA HIS A 239 5.33 1.03 -5.49
C HIS A 239 4.01 0.29 -5.76
N LEU A 240 3.38 -0.33 -4.74
CA LEU A 240 2.04 -0.90 -4.90
C LEU A 240 0.93 0.18 -4.86
N ILE A 241 1.21 1.36 -4.31
CA ILE A 241 0.20 2.36 -4.01
C ILE A 241 -0.06 3.21 -5.25
N THR A 242 -1.21 2.99 -5.89
CA THR A 242 -1.65 3.80 -7.03
C THR A 242 -2.37 5.07 -6.58
N ILE A 243 -3.27 4.95 -5.58
CA ILE A 243 -4.10 6.07 -5.14
C ILE A 243 -3.61 6.51 -3.76
N HIS A 244 -2.76 7.54 -3.74
CA HIS A 244 -2.15 8.06 -2.53
C HIS A 244 -3.20 8.78 -1.67
N GLY A 245 -3.50 8.21 -0.50
CA GLY A 245 -4.30 8.84 0.53
C GLY A 245 -3.49 9.82 1.36
N GLY A 246 -4.13 10.79 1.99
CA GLY A 246 -3.44 11.73 2.87
C GLY A 246 -4.37 12.78 3.45
N LYS A 247 -3.97 13.35 4.59
CA LYS A 247 -4.51 14.63 5.04
C LYS A 247 -3.76 15.70 4.26
N SER A 248 -4.43 16.33 3.31
CA SER A 248 -3.92 17.56 2.70
C SER A 248 -3.97 18.67 3.77
N GLU A 249 -2.81 19.21 4.13
CA GLU A 249 -2.70 20.36 5.02
C GLU A 249 -3.26 21.63 4.36
N GLY A 250 -3.57 22.65 5.16
CA GLY A 250 -4.09 23.93 4.68
C GLY A 250 -5.62 24.07 4.72
N THR A 251 -6.10 25.19 4.19
CA THR A 251 -7.53 25.56 4.20
C THR A 251 -8.35 24.69 3.24
N MET A 252 -9.68 24.64 3.37
CA MET A 252 -10.52 23.90 2.41
C MET A 252 -10.26 24.34 0.96
N LYS A 253 -10.02 25.64 0.75
CA LYS A 253 -9.66 26.19 -0.55
C LYS A 253 -8.34 25.62 -1.07
N ASP A 254 -7.32 25.49 -0.23
CA ASP A 254 -6.04 24.87 -0.62
C ASP A 254 -6.22 23.39 -0.98
N ARG A 255 -7.09 22.70 -0.24
CA ARG A 255 -7.43 21.29 -0.47
C ARG A 255 -8.26 21.06 -1.74
N LEU A 256 -8.95 22.08 -2.25
CA LEU A 256 -9.70 22.05 -3.51
C LEU A 256 -8.94 22.65 -4.70
N LYS A 257 -7.78 23.27 -4.47
CA LYS A 257 -6.89 23.68 -5.56
C LYS A 257 -6.40 22.45 -6.32
N VAL A 258 -6.58 22.45 -7.63
CA VAL A 258 -5.97 21.47 -8.53
C VAL A 258 -4.58 22.00 -8.88
N ASP A 259 -3.54 21.41 -8.29
CA ASP A 259 -2.17 21.63 -8.75
C ASP A 259 -2.01 20.91 -10.09
N GLY A 260 -1.70 21.66 -11.14
CA GLY A 260 -1.71 21.23 -12.55
C GLY A 260 -0.69 20.15 -12.96
N GLY A 261 -0.30 19.26 -12.05
CA GLY A 261 0.65 18.18 -12.34
C GLY A 261 0.51 16.93 -11.47
N LYS A 262 -0.45 16.86 -10.53
CA LYS A 262 -0.61 15.66 -9.70
C LYS A 262 -2.06 15.40 -9.29
N VAL A 263 -2.55 14.19 -9.58
CA VAL A 263 -3.82 13.72 -8.99
C VAL A 263 -3.64 13.37 -7.52
N ARG A 264 -4.65 13.70 -6.72
CA ARG A 264 -4.69 13.38 -5.29
C ARG A 264 -6.07 12.95 -4.85
N ARG A 265 -6.14 11.97 -3.95
CA ARG A 265 -7.38 11.58 -3.27
C ARG A 265 -7.67 12.58 -2.15
N LEU A 266 -8.86 13.17 -2.16
CA LEU A 266 -9.37 14.00 -1.08
C LEU A 266 -10.34 13.20 -0.20
N SER A 267 -9.99 12.98 1.06
CA SER A 267 -10.90 12.36 2.04
C SER A 267 -11.60 13.42 2.91
N LEU A 268 -12.92 13.39 2.91
CA LEU A 268 -13.79 14.27 3.69
C LEU A 268 -14.84 13.43 4.44
N SER A 269 -15.12 13.80 5.69
CA SER A 269 -16.33 13.31 6.35
C SER A 269 -17.56 13.95 5.72
N GLU A 270 -18.72 13.31 5.85
CA GLU A 270 -19.99 13.84 5.33
C GLU A 270 -20.25 15.28 5.81
N LYS A 271 -20.07 15.54 7.11
CA LYS A 271 -20.18 16.90 7.68
C LYS A 271 -19.25 17.89 6.98
N LYS A 272 -17.99 17.51 6.74
CA LYS A 272 -17.00 18.38 6.07
C LYS A 272 -17.36 18.58 4.59
N LEU A 273 -17.85 17.55 3.91
CA LEU A 273 -18.31 17.66 2.53
C LEU A 273 -19.51 18.58 2.41
N LYS A 274 -20.49 18.44 3.32
CA LYS A 274 -21.67 19.32 3.40
C LYS A 274 -21.24 20.77 3.61
N THR A 275 -20.43 21.04 4.64
CA THR A 275 -19.91 22.39 4.90
C THR A 275 -19.13 22.93 3.70
N ALA A 276 -18.30 22.11 3.05
CA ALA A 276 -17.57 22.51 1.85
C ALA A 276 -18.52 22.82 0.68
N SER A 277 -19.60 22.06 0.49
CA SER A 277 -20.58 22.31 -0.57
C SER A 277 -21.32 23.64 -0.39
N GLU A 278 -21.59 24.03 0.86
CA GLU A 278 -22.28 25.27 1.20
C GLU A 278 -21.34 26.49 1.08
N SER A 279 -20.07 26.34 1.48
CA SER A 279 -19.12 27.47 1.57
C SER A 279 -18.11 27.59 0.42
N HIS A 280 -17.89 26.51 -0.33
CA HIS A 280 -16.87 26.40 -1.38
C HIS A 280 -17.43 25.68 -2.64
N GLY A 281 -18.73 25.80 -2.91
CA GLY A 281 -19.41 25.15 -4.03
C GLY A 281 -18.71 25.31 -5.39
N PRO A 282 -18.32 26.52 -5.81
CA PRO A 282 -17.58 26.73 -7.06
C PRO A 282 -16.21 26.02 -7.10
N ASP A 283 -15.49 25.99 -5.98
CA ASP A 283 -14.20 25.29 -5.88
C ASP A 283 -14.39 23.77 -5.94
N LEU A 284 -15.46 23.24 -5.33
CA LEU A 284 -15.82 21.83 -5.44
C LEU A 284 -16.22 21.46 -6.87
N ILE A 285 -17.06 22.27 -7.52
CA ILE A 285 -17.45 22.05 -8.92
C ILE A 285 -16.20 22.09 -9.79
N ARG A 286 -15.30 23.06 -9.62
CA ARG A 286 -14.04 23.12 -10.37
C ARG A 286 -13.14 21.92 -10.10
N TYR A 287 -13.01 21.52 -8.84
CA TYR A 287 -12.24 20.34 -8.45
C TYR A 287 -12.79 19.07 -9.10
N LEU A 288 -14.12 18.94 -9.26
CA LEU A 288 -14.77 17.81 -9.93
C LEU A 288 -14.78 17.94 -11.47
N SER A 289 -14.88 19.16 -12.00
CA SER A 289 -15.07 19.43 -13.45
C SER A 289 -13.78 19.59 -14.24
N ASN A 290 -12.65 19.87 -13.57
CA ASN A 290 -11.32 19.68 -14.18
C ASN A 290 -11.07 18.22 -14.62
N PHE A 291 -11.94 17.31 -14.17
CA PHE A 291 -12.01 15.91 -14.52
C PHE A 291 -13.33 15.60 -15.26
N LEU A 292 -13.91 16.51 -16.06
CA LEU A 292 -15.12 16.22 -16.86
C LEU A 292 -15.09 16.87 -18.24
N GLN A 293 -14.02 17.59 -18.58
CA GLN A 293 -13.80 18.12 -19.92
C GLN A 293 -13.01 17.08 -20.72
N ASP A 294 -13.75 16.21 -21.42
CA ASP A 294 -13.40 15.56 -22.70
C ASP A 294 -14.56 14.65 -23.17
#